data_AF-A0A2D5T3D9-F1
#
_entry.id   AF-A0A2D5T3D9-F1
#
_cell.length_a   1.000
_cell.length_b   1.000
_cell.length_c   1.000
_cell.angle_alpha   90.00
_cell.angle_beta   90.00
_cell.angle_gamma   90.00
#
_symmetry.space_group_name_H-M   'P 1'
#
loop_
_entity.id
_entity.type
_entity.pdbx_description
1 polymer ?
#
loop_
_entity_poly.entity_id
_entity_poly.type
_entity_poly.pdbx_seq_one_letter_code
_entity_poly.pdbx_strand_id
1 'polypeptide(L)'
;MSVVYVSGTFDLFHSNHLKMINYGRGLGDTLIVGVSTDELVCTYKRPPAVPFEERIAIVEGLKSPDIVIPQHTLEHTETVKKLNIDKFVIGDDWYGKYDYLKELGVEVYYLPYGKGVSSTNLKKKIYEEYLELVRKSDEHPIPEPK
;
A
#
# COMPACT_ATOMS: atom_id res chain seq x y z
N MET A 1 15.85 -21.53 -4.74
CA MET A 1 15.66 -20.31 -3.96
C MET A 1 14.59 -19.52 -4.68
N SER A 2 13.49 -19.18 -4.03
CA SER A 2 12.33 -18.52 -4.65
C SER A 2 12.20 -17.07 -4.22
N VAL A 3 11.89 -16.20 -5.18
CA VAL A 3 11.79 -14.75 -5.00
C VAL A 3 10.33 -14.33 -5.04
N VAL A 4 9.89 -13.62 -4.00
CA VAL A 4 8.54 -13.09 -3.86
C VAL A 4 8.56 -11.58 -4.07
N TYR A 5 7.61 -11.06 -4.83
CA TYR A 5 7.40 -9.63 -5.01
C TYR A 5 6.04 -9.20 -4.47
N VAL A 6 6.04 -8.31 -3.48
CA VAL A 6 4.82 -7.66 -2.96
C VAL A 6 4.76 -6.24 -3.51
N SER A 7 3.65 -5.84 -4.12
CA SER A 7 3.47 -4.51 -4.72
C SER A 7 2.38 -3.73 -3.98
N GLY A 8 2.62 -2.45 -3.69
CA GLY A 8 1.63 -1.61 -3.04
C GLY A 8 1.98 -0.13 -2.92
N THR A 9 0.95 0.68 -2.68
CA THR A 9 1.13 2.11 -2.36
C THR A 9 1.57 2.33 -0.91
N PHE A 10 1.03 1.54 0.03
CA PHE A 10 1.37 1.65 1.45
C PHE A 10 1.08 3.03 2.11
N ASP A 11 0.11 3.78 1.60
CA ASP A 11 -0.30 5.09 2.14
C ASP A 11 -0.97 4.98 3.51
N LEU A 12 -0.68 5.91 4.44
CA LEU A 12 -1.11 5.84 5.84
C LEU A 12 -0.88 4.43 6.42
N PHE A 13 0.39 4.01 6.46
CA PHE A 13 0.78 2.64 6.77
C PHE A 13 0.06 2.08 8.00
N HIS A 14 -0.52 0.89 7.86
CA HIS A 14 -1.34 0.26 8.89
C HIS A 14 -1.24 -1.26 8.83
N SER A 15 -1.83 -1.95 9.82
CA SER A 15 -1.68 -3.40 10.02
C SER A 15 -2.05 -4.27 8.81
N ASN A 16 -3.00 -3.85 7.96
CA ASN A 16 -3.31 -4.62 6.74
C ASN A 16 -2.17 -4.63 5.71
N HIS A 17 -1.37 -3.56 5.60
CA HIS A 17 -0.15 -3.57 4.77
C HIS A 17 0.89 -4.52 5.34
N LEU A 18 1.12 -4.45 6.66
CA LEU A 18 2.04 -5.35 7.35
C LEU A 18 1.66 -6.82 7.17
N LYS A 19 0.37 -7.16 7.27
CA LYS A 19 -0.13 -8.52 7.02
C LYS A 19 0.18 -8.99 5.60
N MET A 20 0.01 -8.13 4.58
CA MET A 20 0.32 -8.48 3.19
C MET A 20 1.82 -8.72 2.98
N ILE A 21 2.66 -7.85 3.53
CA ILE A 21 4.12 -8.00 3.47
C ILE A 21 4.55 -9.30 4.18
N ASN A 22 4.01 -9.58 5.37
CA ASN A 22 4.32 -10.81 6.12
C ASN A 22 3.81 -12.07 5.42
N TYR A 23 2.65 -11.98 4.76
CA TYR A 23 2.14 -13.06 3.93
C TYR A 23 3.12 -13.37 2.79
N GLY A 24 3.57 -12.33 2.07
CA GLY A 24 4.63 -12.48 1.06
C GLY A 24 5.91 -13.10 1.62
N ARG A 25 6.33 -12.70 2.83
CA ARG A 25 7.53 -13.28 3.47
C ARG A 25 7.42 -14.79 3.69
N GLY A 26 6.21 -15.30 3.93
CA GLY A 26 5.96 -16.72 4.14
C GLY A 26 5.97 -17.58 2.86
N LEU A 27 6.04 -16.97 1.68
CA LEU A 27 5.90 -17.67 0.39
C LEU A 27 7.21 -18.00 -0.32
N GLY A 28 8.35 -17.53 0.19
CA GLY A 28 9.63 -17.78 -0.46
C GLY A 28 10.85 -17.41 0.39
N ASP A 29 12.00 -17.47 -0.25
CA ASP A 29 13.31 -17.33 0.40
C ASP A 29 13.72 -15.86 0.49
N THR A 30 13.45 -15.08 -0.58
CA THR A 30 13.71 -13.64 -0.69
C THR A 30 12.42 -12.87 -0.91
N LEU A 31 12.18 -11.84 -0.12
CA LEU A 31 11.06 -10.90 -0.28
C LEU A 31 11.53 -9.54 -0.79
N ILE A 32 11.05 -9.17 -1.98
CA ILE A 32 11.17 -7.84 -2.55
C ILE A 32 9.83 -7.12 -2.38
N VAL A 33 9.86 -5.88 -1.87
CA VAL A 33 8.66 -5.04 -1.76
C VAL A 33 8.79 -3.82 -2.67
N GLY A 34 7.85 -3.69 -3.61
CA GLY A 34 7.73 -2.54 -4.49
C GLY A 34 6.79 -1.49 -3.92
N VAL A 35 7.31 -0.30 -3.66
CA VAL A 35 6.54 0.85 -3.17
C VAL A 35 6.20 1.76 -4.34
N SER A 36 4.91 1.87 -4.66
CA SER A 36 4.45 2.74 -5.76
C SER A 36 4.83 4.20 -5.51
N THR A 37 5.49 4.82 -6.47
CA THR A 37 5.83 6.25 -6.48
C THR A 37 4.60 7.15 -6.52
N ASP A 38 4.72 8.40 -6.08
CA ASP A 38 3.60 9.35 -6.08
C ASP A 38 3.08 9.59 -7.51
N GLU A 39 3.99 9.70 -8.47
CA GLU A 39 3.69 9.85 -9.90
C GLU A 39 2.88 8.65 -10.40
N LEU A 40 3.32 7.43 -10.09
CA LEU A 40 2.60 6.22 -10.46
C LEU A 40 1.22 6.19 -9.83
N VAL A 41 1.12 6.47 -8.53
CA VAL A 41 -0.15 6.45 -7.79
C VAL A 41 -1.17 7.40 -8.41
N CYS A 42 -0.73 8.59 -8.82
CA CYS A 42 -1.58 9.59 -9.46
C CYS A 42 -2.14 9.16 -10.82
N THR A 43 -1.59 8.12 -11.46
CA THR A 43 -2.12 7.60 -12.74
C THR A 43 -3.40 6.77 -12.58
N TYR A 44 -3.68 6.23 -11.39
CA TYR A 44 -4.81 5.32 -11.17
C TYR A 44 -5.65 5.63 -9.93
N LYS A 45 -5.21 6.51 -9.03
CA LYS A 45 -6.01 6.98 -7.89
C LYS A 45 -5.56 8.36 -7.42
N ARG A 46 -6.26 8.90 -6.42
CA ARG A 46 -5.90 10.17 -5.77
C ARG A 46 -4.49 10.09 -5.17
N PRO A 47 -3.77 11.22 -5.09
CA PRO A 47 -2.48 11.29 -4.43
C PRO A 47 -2.52 10.68 -3.02
N PRO A 48 -1.44 9.99 -2.60
CA PRO A 48 -1.33 9.51 -1.23
C PRO A 48 -1.24 10.69 -0.26
N ALA A 49 -1.64 10.47 0.99
CA ALA A 49 -1.48 11.49 2.03
C ALA A 49 -0.03 11.57 2.52
N VAL A 50 0.66 10.43 2.53
CA VAL A 50 2.08 10.32 2.89
C VAL A 50 2.92 10.32 1.60
N PRO A 51 3.90 11.22 1.43
CA PRO A 51 4.77 11.24 0.26
C PRO A 51 5.54 9.94 0.06
N PHE A 52 5.97 9.68 -1.17
CA PHE A 52 6.71 8.48 -1.53
C PHE A 52 7.92 8.20 -0.63
N GLU A 53 8.76 9.20 -0.39
CA GLU A 53 10.00 9.06 0.40
C GLU A 53 9.73 8.55 1.83
N GLU A 54 8.67 9.02 2.46
CA GLU A 54 8.27 8.57 3.80
C GLU A 54 7.71 7.14 3.76
N ARG A 55 6.91 6.82 2.72
CA ARG A 55 6.32 5.48 2.58
C ARG A 55 7.38 4.42 2.34
N ILE A 56 8.38 4.69 1.49
CA ILE A 56 9.45 3.73 1.22
C ILE A 56 10.35 3.54 2.44
N ALA A 57 10.71 4.62 3.14
CA ALA A 57 11.50 4.54 4.37
C ALA A 57 10.81 3.71 5.47
N ILE A 58 9.48 3.83 5.62
CA ILE A 58 8.71 3.00 6.56
C ILE A 58 8.82 1.51 6.19
N VAL A 59 8.69 1.18 4.90
CA VAL A 59 8.74 -0.21 4.42
C VAL A 59 10.15 -0.79 4.55
N GLU A 60 11.19 0.00 4.30
CA GLU A 60 12.60 -0.36 4.52
C GLU A 60 12.92 -0.63 5.99
N GLY A 61 12.27 0.08 6.91
CA GLY A 61 12.43 -0.15 8.35
C GLY A 61 11.76 -1.42 8.88
N LEU A 62 11.01 -2.14 8.05
CA LEU A 62 10.33 -3.38 8.46
C LEU A 62 11.32 -4.55 8.53
N LYS A 63 11.08 -5.48 9.45
CA LYS A 63 11.86 -6.71 9.59
C LYS A 63 11.72 -7.66 8.40
N SER A 64 10.59 -7.63 7.71
CA SER A 64 10.19 -8.70 6.78
C SER A 64 10.80 -8.59 5.39
N PRO A 65 10.86 -7.42 4.71
CA PRO A 65 11.47 -7.30 3.40
C PRO A 65 12.97 -7.54 3.44
N ASP A 66 13.51 -8.26 2.46
CA ASP A 66 14.96 -8.34 2.23
C ASP A 66 15.43 -7.18 1.35
N ILE A 67 14.58 -6.75 0.41
CA ILE A 67 14.84 -5.65 -0.52
C ILE A 67 13.56 -4.81 -0.67
N VAL A 68 13.71 -3.48 -0.68
CA VAL A 68 12.63 -2.56 -0.99
C VAL A 68 13.04 -1.72 -2.20
N ILE A 69 12.13 -1.54 -3.16
CA ILE A 69 12.39 -0.81 -4.40
C ILE A 69 11.26 0.16 -4.74
N PRO A 70 11.57 1.29 -5.41
CA PRO A 70 10.55 2.12 -6.02
C PRO A 70 9.84 1.36 -7.14
N GLN A 71 8.52 1.51 -7.22
CA GLN A 71 7.72 1.02 -8.33
C GLN A 71 7.21 2.22 -9.16
N HIS A 72 7.54 2.22 -10.45
CA HIS A 72 7.20 3.30 -11.39
C HIS A 72 6.15 2.91 -12.44
N THR A 73 5.72 1.64 -12.48
CA THR A 73 4.74 1.15 -13.45
C THR A 73 3.79 0.11 -12.86
N LEU A 74 2.58 0.02 -13.42
CA LEU A 74 1.62 -1.06 -13.15
C LEU A 74 1.81 -2.25 -14.10
N GLU A 75 2.66 -2.13 -15.12
CA GLU A 75 3.10 -3.25 -15.96
C GLU A 75 4.25 -3.97 -15.25
N HIS A 76 4.14 -5.28 -15.03
CA HIS A 76 5.07 -6.02 -14.18
C HIS A 76 5.99 -6.99 -14.96
N THR A 77 5.78 -7.19 -16.26
CA THR A 77 6.55 -8.13 -17.10
C THR A 77 8.04 -7.92 -17.00
N GLU A 78 8.51 -6.67 -17.12
CA GLU A 78 9.93 -6.35 -17.04
C GLU A 78 10.49 -6.60 -15.64
N THR A 79 9.76 -6.21 -14.59
CA THR A 79 10.18 -6.41 -13.19
C THR A 79 10.29 -7.89 -12.87
N VAL A 80 9.28 -8.70 -13.23
CA VAL A 80 9.29 -10.14 -12.91
C VAL A 80 10.42 -10.86 -13.62
N LYS A 81 10.71 -10.50 -14.87
CA LYS A 81 11.80 -11.10 -15.64
C LYS A 81 13.18 -10.70 -15.10
N LYS A 82 13.41 -9.40 -14.90
CA LYS A 82 14.73 -8.90 -14.47
C LYS A 82 15.12 -9.37 -13.08
N LEU A 83 14.14 -9.48 -12.18
CA LEU A 83 14.37 -9.88 -10.79
C LEU A 83 14.15 -11.38 -10.55
N ASN A 84 13.84 -12.16 -11.59
CA ASN A 84 13.51 -13.59 -11.50
C ASN A 84 12.45 -13.87 -10.42
N ILE A 85 11.34 -13.12 -10.47
CA ILE A 85 10.23 -13.27 -9.51
C ILE A 85 9.49 -14.58 -9.80
N ASP A 86 9.37 -15.43 -8.79
CA ASP A 86 8.57 -16.67 -8.86
C ASP A 86 7.13 -16.43 -8.40
N LYS A 87 6.92 -15.51 -7.45
CA LYS A 87 5.61 -15.26 -6.83
C LYS A 87 5.32 -13.77 -6.74
N PHE A 88 4.12 -13.38 -7.15
CA PHE A 88 3.63 -12.02 -7.08
C PHE A 88 2.45 -11.91 -6.12
N VAL A 89 2.49 -10.95 -5.20
CA VAL A 89 1.47 -10.72 -4.17
C VAL A 89 0.96 -9.28 -4.27
N ILE A 90 -0.36 -9.14 -4.29
CA ILE A 90 -1.03 -7.84 -4.33
C ILE A 90 -2.40 -7.90 -3.64
N GLY A 91 -2.98 -6.76 -3.30
CA GLY A 91 -4.36 -6.68 -2.79
C GLY A 91 -5.39 -7.17 -3.81
N ASP A 92 -6.50 -7.72 -3.33
CA ASP A 92 -7.59 -8.27 -4.14
C ASP A 92 -8.43 -7.25 -4.91
N ASP A 93 -8.27 -5.94 -4.64
CA ASP A 93 -8.78 -4.88 -5.52
C ASP A 93 -8.31 -5.05 -6.98
N TRP A 94 -7.21 -5.77 -7.19
CA TRP A 94 -6.60 -6.04 -8.49
C TRP A 94 -6.92 -7.44 -9.05
N TYR A 95 -7.88 -8.16 -8.45
CA TYR A 95 -8.17 -9.55 -8.81
C TYR A 95 -8.32 -9.74 -10.33
N GLY A 96 -7.58 -10.71 -10.87
CA GLY A 96 -7.54 -11.06 -12.29
C GLY A 96 -6.70 -10.14 -13.18
N LYS A 97 -6.37 -8.91 -12.76
CA LYS A 97 -5.61 -7.96 -13.60
C LYS A 97 -4.20 -8.46 -13.95
N TYR A 98 -3.58 -9.19 -13.04
CA TYR A 98 -2.18 -9.62 -13.14
C TYR A 98 -2.02 -11.09 -13.53
N ASP A 99 -3.10 -11.74 -13.95
CA ASP A 99 -3.09 -13.17 -14.28
C ASP A 99 -2.22 -13.50 -15.49
N TYR A 100 -1.93 -12.52 -16.36
CA TYR A 100 -0.98 -12.67 -17.46
C TYR A 100 0.43 -13.05 -16.99
N LEU A 101 0.80 -12.74 -15.73
CA LEU A 101 2.10 -13.14 -15.17
C LEU A 101 2.21 -14.67 -15.00
N LYS A 102 1.08 -15.39 -14.92
CA LYS A 102 1.07 -16.86 -14.86
C LYS A 102 1.63 -17.49 -16.13
N GLU A 103 1.42 -16.85 -17.28
CA GLU A 103 2.00 -17.27 -18.57
C GLU A 103 3.54 -17.10 -18.59
N LEU A 104 4.07 -16.25 -17.72
CA LEU A 104 5.51 -16.06 -17.51
C LEU A 104 6.09 -16.99 -16.43
N GLY A 105 5.29 -17.92 -15.90
CA GLY A 105 5.70 -18.84 -14.85
C GLY A 105 5.63 -18.26 -13.43
N VAL A 106 4.96 -17.11 -13.24
CA VAL A 106 4.83 -16.46 -11.93
C VAL A 106 3.52 -16.88 -11.26
N GLU A 107 3.57 -17.34 -10.03
CA GLU A 107 2.38 -17.57 -9.22
C GLU A 107 1.82 -16.24 -8.69
N VAL A 108 0.52 -15.99 -8.89
CA VAL A 108 -0.12 -14.72 -8.52
C VAL A 108 -1.09 -14.92 -7.35
N TYR A 109 -0.89 -14.15 -6.29
CA TYR A 109 -1.65 -14.18 -5.05
C TYR A 109 -2.38 -12.84 -4.84
N TYR A 110 -3.71 -12.91 -4.75
CA TYR A 110 -4.56 -11.76 -4.42
C TYR A 110 -4.99 -11.87 -2.97
N LEU A 111 -4.51 -10.95 -2.12
CA LEU A 111 -4.80 -10.98 -0.70
C LEU A 111 -6.00 -10.09 -0.39
N PRO A 112 -7.08 -10.65 0.20
CA PRO A 112 -8.23 -9.85 0.55
C PRO A 112 -7.92 -8.83 1.63
N TYR A 113 -8.41 -7.60 1.44
CA TYR A 113 -8.42 -6.63 2.51
C TYR A 113 -9.28 -7.17 3.65
N GLY A 114 -8.64 -7.53 4.77
CA GLY A 114 -9.36 -7.97 5.95
C GLY A 114 -10.30 -6.88 6.47
N LYS A 115 -11.40 -7.29 7.13
CA LYS A 115 -12.24 -6.39 7.94
C LYS A 115 -11.34 -5.57 8.88
N GLY A 116 -11.34 -4.24 8.73
CA GLY A 116 -10.50 -3.37 9.56
C GLY A 116 -10.09 -2.07 8.87
N VAL A 117 -8.85 -1.66 9.14
CA VAL A 117 -8.29 -0.37 8.77
C VAL A 117 -7.89 -0.36 7.29
N SER A 118 -8.27 0.69 6.58
CA SER A 118 -7.79 1.01 5.23
C SER A 118 -7.40 2.49 5.18
N SER A 119 -6.51 2.88 4.26
CA SER A 119 -6.16 4.30 4.08
C SER A 119 -7.42 5.15 3.81
N THR A 120 -8.39 4.63 3.06
CA THR A 120 -9.67 5.31 2.80
C THR A 120 -10.47 5.54 4.08
N ASN A 121 -10.61 4.51 4.92
CA ASN A 121 -11.34 4.61 6.18
C ASN A 121 -10.62 5.53 7.18
N LEU A 122 -9.28 5.52 7.22
CA LEU A 122 -8.50 6.44 8.05
C LEU A 122 -8.69 7.89 7.60
N LYS A 123 -8.58 8.17 6.30
CA LYS A 123 -8.81 9.52 5.75
C LYS A 123 -10.21 10.02 6.08
N LYS A 124 -11.23 9.16 5.92
CA LYS A 124 -12.61 9.49 6.27
C LYS A 124 -12.75 9.81 7.76
N LYS A 125 -12.21 8.97 8.64
CA LYS A 125 -12.26 9.18 10.09
C LYS A 125 -11.60 10.50 10.50
N ILE A 126 -10.38 10.77 10.01
CA ILE A 126 -9.64 12.01 10.29
C ILE A 126 -10.45 13.23 9.82
N TYR A 127 -11.06 13.15 8.64
CA TYR A 127 -11.88 14.22 8.10
C TYR A 127 -13.13 14.48 8.95
N GLU A 128 -13.85 13.43 9.36
CA GLU A 128 -15.04 13.55 10.21
C GLU A 128 -14.69 14.14 11.58
N GLU A 129 -13.62 13.65 12.22
CA GLU A 129 -13.13 14.19 13.51
C GLU A 129 -12.72 15.66 13.38
N TYR A 130 -12.06 16.04 12.28
CA TYR A 130 -11.70 17.44 12.01
C TYR A 130 -12.93 18.34 11.89
N LEU A 131 -13.97 17.91 11.17
CA LEU A 131 -15.19 18.69 11.02
C LEU A 131 -15.93 18.90 12.36
N GLU A 132 -15.91 17.90 13.24
CA GLU A 132 -16.49 18.03 14.58
C GLU A 132 -15.73 19.04 15.45
N LEU A 133 -14.40 19.09 15.33
CA LEU A 133 -13.57 20.09 16.03
C LEU A 133 -13.91 21.52 15.58
N VAL A 134 -14.02 21.72 14.26
CA VAL A 134 -14.37 23.03 13.69
C VAL A 134 -15.76 23.49 14.15
N ARG A 135 -16.78 22.62 14.09
CA ARG A 135 -18.14 22.95 14.54
C ARG A 135 -18.19 23.42 16.00
N LYS A 136 -17.46 22.75 16.89
CA LYS A 136 -17.40 23.16 18.31
C LYS A 136 -16.80 24.54 18.49
N SER A 137 -15.78 24.89 17.69
CA SER A 137 -15.17 26.22 17.71
C SER A 137 -16.12 27.31 17.21
N ASP A 138 -16.84 27.05 16.12
CA ASP A 138 -17.69 28.05 15.46
C ASP A 138 -19.04 28.26 16.17
N GLU A 139 -19.52 27.28 16.93
CA GLU A 139 -20.81 27.33 17.63
C GLU A 139 -20.72 27.76 19.11
N HIS A 140 -19.56 28.25 19.59
CA HIS A 140 -19.47 28.77 20.96
C HIS A 140 -20.11 30.17 21.07
N PRO A 141 -21.15 30.34 21.92
CA PRO A 141 -21.79 31.64 22.08
C PRO A 141 -20.79 32.66 22.65
N ILE A 142 -20.68 33.81 22.01
CA ILE A 142 -19.94 34.96 22.55
C ILE A 142 -20.80 35.53 23.70
N PRO A 143 -20.36 35.45 24.96
CA PRO A 143 -21.11 36.04 26.06
C PRO A 143 -21.19 37.56 25.88
N GLU A 144 -22.36 38.14 26.12
CA GLU A 144 -22.51 39.60 26.08
C GLU A 144 -21.63 40.26 27.15
N PRO A 145 -20.97 41.40 26.83
CA PRO A 145 -20.17 42.13 27.80
C PRO A 145 -21.06 42.63 28.96
N LYS A 146 -20.56 42.46 30.19
CA LYS A 146 -21.20 42.95 31.43
C LYS A 146 -21.09 44.47 31.56
#